data_AF-Q5C3K2-F1
#
_entry.id   AF-Q5C3K2-F1
#
_cell.length_a   1.000
_cell.length_b   1.000
_cell.length_c   1.000
_cell.angle_alpha   90.00
_cell.angle_beta   90.00
_cell.angle_gamma   90.00
#
_symmetry.space_group_name_H-M   'P 1'
#
loop_
_entity.id
_entity.type
_entity.pdbx_description
1 polymer ?
#
loop_
_entity_poly.entity_id
_entity_poly.type
_entity_poly.pdbx_seq_one_letter_code
_entity_poly.pdbx_strand_id
1 'polypeptide(L)'
;KLQGHQLHGLMLHGKASLAEYFWTTVIPYLGSIKVCVLGASHGWFFKYNTRVHIDKILESFAGCCPNLEALEIQWDPDTIRFSDKSRKFIDRIRIKCPRLKSLTLSDGKYYEMVKGNFERAECPRVVRTTTTYITSIISLLRRYKDLRFN
;
A
#
# COMPACT_ATOMS: atom_id res chain seq x y z
N LYS A 1 18.44 -18.72 -5.77
CA LYS A 1 18.59 -17.25 -5.75
C LYS A 1 17.20 -16.62 -5.74
N LEU A 2 16.87 -15.79 -4.76
CA LEU A 2 15.61 -15.04 -4.73
C LEU A 2 15.62 -13.99 -5.85
N GLN A 3 14.65 -14.06 -6.78
CA GLN A 3 14.57 -13.19 -7.95
C GLN A 3 13.60 -12.01 -7.79
N GLY A 4 13.15 -11.73 -6.55
CA GLY A 4 12.13 -10.70 -6.26
C GLY A 4 12.49 -9.29 -6.72
N HIS A 5 13.79 -8.97 -6.81
CA HIS A 5 14.28 -7.65 -7.26
C HIS A 5 13.94 -7.30 -8.72
N GLN A 6 13.44 -8.25 -9.53
CA GLN A 6 13.00 -7.96 -10.89
C GLN A 6 11.53 -7.52 -10.98
N LEU A 7 10.76 -7.65 -9.89
CA LEU A 7 9.35 -7.29 -9.86
C LEU A 7 9.18 -5.77 -9.75
N HIS A 8 8.57 -5.17 -10.77
CA HIS A 8 8.17 -3.76 -10.78
C HIS A 8 6.69 -3.58 -10.40
N GLY A 9 5.87 -4.60 -10.58
CA GLY A 9 4.44 -4.58 -10.24
C GLY A 9 4.02 -5.88 -9.56
N LEU A 10 3.22 -5.77 -8.51
CA LEU A 10 2.68 -6.91 -7.78
C LEU A 10 1.25 -6.59 -7.34
N MET A 11 0.29 -7.41 -7.76
CA MET A 11 -1.10 -7.32 -7.31
C MET A 11 -1.50 -8.65 -6.71
N LEU A 12 -1.43 -8.76 -5.38
CA LEU A 12 -1.82 -9.96 -4.63
C LEU A 12 -2.83 -9.56 -3.55
N HIS A 13 -4.06 -9.31 -3.97
CA HIS A 13 -5.15 -8.97 -3.08
C HIS A 13 -6.24 -10.07 -3.06
N GLY A 14 -7.14 -10.01 -2.07
CA GLY A 14 -8.26 -10.94 -1.92
C GLY A 14 -7.90 -12.31 -1.32
N LYS A 15 -6.62 -12.56 -1.01
CA LYS A 15 -6.18 -13.79 -0.33
C LYS A 15 -5.99 -13.53 1.16
N ALA A 16 -6.97 -13.94 1.96
CA ALA A 16 -6.96 -13.70 3.41
C ALA A 16 -5.80 -14.39 4.15
N SER A 17 -5.23 -15.45 3.60
CA SER A 17 -4.02 -16.10 4.12
C SER A 17 -2.75 -15.23 4.02
N LEU A 18 -2.75 -14.21 3.15
CA LEU A 18 -1.64 -13.28 2.95
C LEU A 18 -1.77 -12.09 3.92
N ALA A 19 -1.59 -12.36 5.21
CA ALA A 19 -1.69 -11.38 6.30
C ALA A 19 -0.34 -10.71 6.61
N GLU A 20 -0.27 -9.99 7.74
CA GLU A 20 0.90 -9.19 8.17
C GLU A 20 2.24 -9.91 8.03
N TYR A 21 2.37 -11.11 8.61
CA TYR A 21 3.63 -11.86 8.67
C TYR A 21 4.17 -12.20 7.28
N PHE A 22 3.28 -12.59 6.36
CA PHE A 22 3.66 -12.86 4.98
C PHE A 22 4.26 -11.59 4.35
N TRP A 23 3.56 -10.46 4.45
CA TRP A 23 3.98 -9.22 3.81
C TRP A 23 5.27 -8.65 4.40
N THR A 24 5.42 -8.61 5.73
CA THR A 24 6.66 -8.13 6.36
C THR A 24 7.87 -9.00 6.02
N THR A 25 7.65 -10.27 5.68
CA THR A 25 8.71 -11.18 5.21
C THR A 25 9.02 -10.99 3.72
N VAL A 26 8.02 -10.69 2.89
CA VAL A 26 8.17 -10.58 1.44
C VAL A 26 8.67 -9.22 0.97
N ILE A 27 8.19 -8.13 1.57
CA ILE A 27 8.52 -6.74 1.16
C ILE A 27 10.05 -6.47 1.07
N PRO A 28 10.91 -6.98 1.96
CA PRO A 28 12.36 -6.80 1.84
C PRO A 28 12.96 -7.27 0.51
N TYR A 29 12.31 -8.22 -0.17
CA TYR A 29 12.74 -8.74 -1.47
C TYR A 29 12.19 -7.96 -2.66
N LEU A 30 11.35 -6.95 -2.44
CA LEU A 30 10.65 -6.16 -3.46
C LEU A 30 11.31 -4.80 -3.75
N GLY A 31 12.64 -4.69 -3.61
CA GLY A 31 13.33 -3.39 -3.69
C GLY A 31 13.15 -2.57 -4.99
N SER A 32 12.73 -3.22 -6.09
CA SER A 32 12.45 -2.56 -7.37
C SER A 32 10.96 -2.28 -7.61
N ILE A 33 10.09 -2.60 -6.65
CA ILE A 33 8.65 -2.46 -6.81
C ILE A 33 8.26 -0.99 -7.00
N LYS A 34 7.37 -0.76 -7.97
CA LYS A 34 6.77 0.54 -8.28
C LYS A 34 5.28 0.54 -7.95
N VAL A 35 4.58 -0.54 -8.24
CA VAL A 35 3.14 -0.67 -7.96
C VAL A 35 2.91 -1.91 -7.12
N CYS A 36 2.27 -1.77 -5.96
CA CYS A 36 1.93 -2.88 -5.09
C CYS A 36 0.48 -2.80 -4.61
N VAL A 37 -0.27 -3.88 -4.76
CA VAL A 37 -1.64 -4.02 -4.25
C VAL A 37 -1.69 -5.25 -3.36
N LEU A 38 -2.13 -5.05 -2.12
CA LEU A 38 -2.14 -6.09 -1.09
C LEU A 38 -3.37 -6.01 -0.18
N GLY A 39 -3.54 -7.05 0.62
CA GLY A 39 -4.61 -7.17 1.59
C GLY A 39 -5.83 -7.88 1.02
N ALA A 40 -6.83 -8.07 1.87
CA ALA A 40 -8.08 -8.69 1.48
C ALA A 40 -9.21 -7.86 2.10
N SER A 41 -10.11 -7.39 1.24
CA SER A 41 -11.39 -6.82 1.67
C SER A 41 -12.30 -7.95 2.14
N HIS A 42 -13.33 -7.61 2.91
CA HIS A 42 -14.31 -8.54 3.48
C HIS A 42 -13.73 -9.50 4.53
N GLY A 43 -12.82 -9.01 5.39
CA GLY A 43 -12.26 -9.77 6.50
C GLY A 43 -13.32 -10.34 7.46
N TRP A 44 -14.48 -9.66 7.54
CA TRP A 44 -15.64 -10.07 8.35
C TRP A 44 -16.25 -11.42 7.91
N PHE A 45 -16.29 -11.70 6.60
CA PHE A 45 -16.85 -12.95 6.07
C PHE A 45 -16.02 -14.17 6.48
N PHE A 46 -14.72 -13.98 6.61
CA PHE A 46 -13.79 -15.07 6.87
C PHE A 46 -13.52 -15.31 8.36
N LYS A 47 -14.19 -14.58 9.27
CA LYS A 47 -14.00 -14.68 10.73
C LYS A 47 -12.52 -14.63 11.16
N TYR A 48 -11.66 -13.93 10.41
CA TYR A 48 -10.25 -13.84 10.78
C TYR A 48 -10.11 -12.95 12.01
N ASN A 49 -9.67 -13.52 13.13
CA ASN A 49 -9.30 -12.79 14.33
C ASN A 49 -7.93 -12.08 14.19
N THR A 50 -7.36 -12.06 12.99
CA THR A 50 -6.04 -11.51 12.71
C THR A 50 -6.17 -10.02 12.46
N ARG A 51 -5.79 -9.23 13.46
CA ARG A 51 -5.71 -7.78 13.29
C ARG A 51 -4.32 -7.39 12.79
N VAL A 52 -4.25 -6.86 11.58
CA VAL A 52 -3.02 -6.50 10.86
C VAL A 52 -2.48 -5.18 11.37
N HIS A 53 -1.24 -5.14 11.85
CA HIS A 53 -0.54 -3.92 12.23
C HIS A 53 -0.07 -3.20 10.97
N ILE A 54 -0.91 -2.31 10.45
CA ILE A 54 -0.66 -1.57 9.21
C ILE A 54 0.63 -0.73 9.28
N ASP A 55 1.00 -0.25 10.47
CA ASP A 55 2.23 0.52 10.67
C ASP A 55 3.49 -0.28 10.32
N LYS A 56 3.53 -1.58 10.62
CA LYS A 56 4.68 -2.44 10.25
C LYS A 56 4.77 -2.64 8.75
N ILE A 57 3.61 -2.67 8.07
CA ILE A 57 3.55 -2.76 6.60
C ILE A 57 4.12 -1.47 6.00
N LEU A 58 3.66 -0.30 6.45
CA LEU A 58 4.20 0.98 6.00
C LEU A 58 5.70 1.12 6.29
N GLU A 59 6.14 0.71 7.48
CA GLU A 59 7.55 0.72 7.85
C GLU A 59 8.40 -0.15 6.92
N SER A 60 7.92 -1.34 6.60
CA SER A 60 8.62 -2.26 5.70
C SER A 60 8.75 -1.67 4.29
N PHE A 61 7.68 -1.10 3.72
CA PHE A 61 7.76 -0.42 2.42
C PHE A 61 8.71 0.79 2.47
N ALA A 62 8.62 1.61 3.51
CA ALA A 62 9.51 2.76 3.68
C ALA A 62 10.99 2.36 3.84
N GLY A 63 11.26 1.18 4.41
CA GLY A 63 12.61 0.66 4.60
C GLY A 63 13.20 0.00 3.36
N CYS A 64 12.37 -0.62 2.52
CA CYS A 64 12.85 -1.53 1.48
C CYS A 64 12.51 -1.09 0.05
N CYS A 65 11.54 -0.20 -0.16
CA CYS A 65 10.95 0.07 -1.48
C CYS A 65 11.02 1.56 -1.87
N PRO A 66 12.22 2.12 -2.17
CA PRO A 66 12.37 3.55 -2.47
C PRO A 66 11.74 3.97 -3.82
N ASN A 67 11.49 3.02 -4.72
CA ASN A 67 10.91 3.25 -6.05
C ASN A 67 9.38 3.19 -6.08
N LEU A 68 8.72 3.02 -4.93
CA LEU A 68 7.27 2.86 -4.84
C LEU A 68 6.54 4.10 -5.37
N GLU A 69 5.69 3.89 -6.37
CA GLU A 69 4.86 4.91 -7.02
C GLU A 69 3.38 4.79 -6.65
N ALA A 70 2.87 3.57 -6.48
CA ALA A 70 1.50 3.32 -6.05
C ALA A 70 1.44 2.15 -5.07
N LEU A 71 0.77 2.38 -3.93
CA LEU A 71 0.50 1.37 -2.93
C LEU A 71 -1.00 1.32 -2.64
N GLU A 72 -1.59 0.13 -2.69
CA GLU A 72 -2.98 -0.10 -2.29
C GLU A 72 -3.07 -1.18 -1.23
N ILE A 73 -3.75 -0.85 -0.12
CA ILE A 73 -3.95 -1.74 1.02
C ILE A 73 -5.46 -1.91 1.22
N GLN A 74 -5.96 -3.11 0.94
CA GLN A 74 -7.39 -3.41 0.88
C GLN A 74 -8.00 -3.99 2.17
N TRP A 75 -7.25 -4.07 3.26
CA TRP A 75 -7.81 -4.56 4.52
C TRP A 75 -8.85 -3.58 5.09
N ASP A 76 -10.01 -4.12 5.45
CA ASP A 76 -11.11 -3.34 6.02
C ASP A 76 -10.69 -2.65 7.34
N PRO A 77 -11.38 -1.55 7.73
CA PRO A 77 -11.11 -0.84 8.98
C PRO A 77 -11.07 -1.73 10.23
N ASP A 78 -11.93 -2.75 10.28
CA ASP A 78 -12.00 -3.69 11.41
C ASP A 78 -10.86 -4.71 11.44
N THR A 79 -10.17 -4.88 10.30
CA THR A 79 -9.05 -5.82 10.13
C THR A 79 -7.71 -5.18 10.47
N ILE A 80 -7.60 -3.85 10.41
CA ILE A 80 -6.34 -3.13 10.70
C ILE A 80 -6.26 -2.66 12.16
N ARG A 81 -5.04 -2.70 12.72
CA ARG A 81 -4.66 -2.11 14.01
C ARG A 81 -3.65 -1.01 13.77
N PHE A 82 -3.90 0.14 14.38
CA PHE A 82 -3.04 1.32 14.35
C PHE A 82 -3.16 2.08 15.67
N SER A 83 -2.34 3.10 15.87
CA SER A 83 -2.29 3.89 17.12
C SER A 83 -2.07 5.37 16.82
N ASP A 84 -2.05 6.23 17.85
CA ASP A 84 -1.70 7.64 17.65
C ASP A 84 -0.27 7.85 17.14
N LYS A 85 0.61 6.85 17.31
CA LYS A 85 1.98 6.87 16.80
C LYS A 85 2.06 6.63 15.29
N SER A 86 0.97 6.21 14.64
CA SER A 86 0.93 5.86 13.21
C SER A 86 1.36 7.02 12.30
N ARG A 87 1.15 8.28 12.73
CA ARG A 87 1.61 9.48 12.00
C ARG A 87 3.09 9.44 11.64
N LYS A 88 3.95 8.94 12.54
CA LYS A 88 5.40 8.82 12.29
C LYS A 88 5.71 7.85 11.15
N PHE A 89 4.95 6.76 11.03
CA PHE A 89 5.13 5.78 9.96
C PHE A 89 4.61 6.30 8.62
N ILE A 90 3.50 7.06 8.65
CA ILE A 90 2.94 7.75 7.48
C ILE A 90 3.91 8.80 6.94
N ASP A 91 4.54 9.59 7.81
CA ASP A 91 5.60 10.51 7.39
C ASP A 91 6.82 9.77 6.84
N ARG A 92 7.20 8.65 7.46
CA ARG A 92 8.35 7.87 7.03
C ARG A 92 8.17 7.31 5.63
N ILE A 93 7.01 6.76 5.29
CA ILE A 93 6.75 6.29 3.93
C ILE A 93 6.77 7.45 2.93
N ARG A 94 6.21 8.61 3.26
CA ARG A 94 6.27 9.81 2.41
C ARG A 94 7.71 10.25 2.13
N ILE A 95 8.56 10.30 3.16
CA ILE A 95 9.96 10.74 3.04
C ILE A 95 10.82 9.69 2.32
N LYS A 96 10.62 8.41 2.60
CA LYS A 96 11.46 7.33 2.06
C LYS A 96 11.03 6.83 0.68
N CYS A 97 9.78 7.07 0.29
CA CYS A 97 9.24 6.76 -1.03
C CYS A 97 8.87 8.09 -1.75
N PRO A 98 9.86 8.90 -2.19
CA PRO A 98 9.59 10.22 -2.77
C PRO A 98 8.84 10.17 -4.11
N ARG A 99 8.73 8.98 -4.72
CA ARG A 99 8.00 8.76 -5.97
C ARG A 99 6.54 8.36 -5.75
N LEU A 100 6.08 8.26 -4.51
CA LEU A 100 4.74 7.83 -4.17
C LEU A 100 3.70 8.85 -4.66
N LYS A 101 2.91 8.44 -5.65
CA LYS A 101 1.83 9.21 -6.29
C LYS A 101 0.45 8.76 -5.87
N SER A 102 0.32 7.55 -5.32
CA SER A 102 -0.95 6.97 -4.88
C SER A 102 -0.74 6.11 -3.64
N LEU A 103 -1.49 6.40 -2.58
CA LEU A 103 -1.70 5.53 -1.43
C LEU A 103 -3.20 5.31 -1.26
N THR A 104 -3.68 4.14 -1.66
CA THR A 104 -5.10 3.78 -1.68
C THR A 104 -5.41 2.89 -0.48
N LEU A 105 -6.42 3.26 0.30
CA LEU A 105 -6.81 2.59 1.55
C LEU A 105 -8.32 2.40 1.61
N SER A 106 -8.81 1.49 2.44
CA SER A 106 -10.24 1.40 2.74
C SER A 106 -10.73 2.60 3.56
N ASP A 107 -11.95 3.07 3.28
CA ASP A 107 -12.57 4.17 4.02
C ASP A 107 -12.65 3.87 5.51
N GLY A 108 -12.20 4.80 6.36
CA GLY A 108 -12.23 4.64 7.81
C GLY A 108 -11.28 5.57 8.55
N LYS A 109 -11.19 5.39 9.87
CA LYS A 109 -10.38 6.24 10.75
C LYS A 109 -8.90 6.32 10.36
N TYR A 110 -8.33 5.20 9.88
CA TYR A 110 -6.95 5.19 9.43
C TYR A 110 -6.75 5.98 8.14
N TYR A 111 -7.66 5.83 7.16
CA TYR A 111 -7.63 6.62 5.93
C TYR A 111 -7.70 8.12 6.22
N GLU A 112 -8.61 8.57 7.09
CA GLU A 112 -8.70 10.00 7.46
C GLU A 112 -7.42 10.50 8.14
N MET A 113 -6.78 9.67 8.97
CA MET A 113 -5.50 10.01 9.59
C MET A 113 -4.40 10.18 8.52
N VAL A 114 -4.32 9.25 7.57
CA VAL A 114 -3.32 9.30 6.48
C VAL A 114 -3.58 10.51 5.59
N LYS A 115 -4.82 10.74 5.19
CA LYS A 115 -5.23 11.88 4.38
C LYS A 115 -4.86 13.20 5.05
N GLY A 116 -5.26 13.40 6.31
CA GLY A 116 -4.92 14.61 7.06
C GLY A 116 -3.41 14.81 7.24
N ASN A 117 -2.61 13.74 7.32
CA ASN A 117 -1.15 13.83 7.37
C ASN A 117 -0.56 14.29 6.03
N PHE A 118 -1.06 13.78 4.90
CA PHE A 118 -0.63 14.17 3.57
C PHE A 118 -1.10 15.58 3.16
N GLU A 119 -2.29 16.00 3.60
CA GLU A 119 -2.79 17.37 3.41
C GLU A 119 -1.91 18.39 4.13
N ARG A 120 -1.53 18.13 5.39
CA ARG A 120 -0.59 18.98 6.16
C ARG A 120 0.80 19.04 5.53
N ALA A 121 1.17 18.02 4.77
CA ALA A 121 2.41 17.94 4.03
C ALA A 121 2.31 18.52 2.60
N GLU A 122 1.21 19.23 2.28
CA GLU A 122 0.95 19.82 0.97
C GLU A 122 0.95 18.80 -0.19
N CYS A 123 0.66 17.54 0.13
CA CYS A 123 0.59 16.42 -0.82
C CYS A 123 -0.82 15.79 -0.89
N PRO A 124 -1.93 16.56 -0.98
CA PRO A 124 -3.28 16.05 -0.77
C PRO A 124 -3.74 15.01 -1.80
N ARG A 125 -3.19 15.04 -3.03
CA ARG A 125 -3.62 14.18 -4.15
C ARG A 125 -3.08 12.75 -4.10
N VAL A 126 -2.23 12.44 -3.13
CA VAL A 126 -1.58 11.12 -2.99
C VAL A 126 -2.53 10.11 -2.37
N VAL A 127 -3.37 10.51 -1.41
CA VAL A 127 -4.20 9.57 -0.65
C VAL A 127 -5.56 9.39 -1.33
N ARG A 128 -5.98 8.13 -1.50
CA ARG A 128 -7.23 7.75 -2.18
C ARG A 128 -7.96 6.66 -1.42
N THR A 129 -9.24 6.46 -1.73
CA THR A 129 -10.05 5.39 -1.15
C THR A 129 -10.31 4.27 -2.16
N THR A 130 -10.34 3.03 -1.68
CA THR A 130 -10.67 1.84 -2.48
C THR A 130 -12.09 1.89 -3.07
N THR A 131 -12.98 2.75 -2.56
CA THR A 131 -14.34 2.93 -3.12
C THR A 131 -14.37 3.79 -4.38
N THR A 132 -13.36 4.63 -4.61
CA THR A 132 -13.32 5.56 -5.75
C THR A 132 -12.14 5.32 -6.68
N TYR A 133 -11.18 4.49 -6.29
CA TYR A 133 -9.96 4.28 -7.04
C TYR A 133 -9.49 2.83 -6.96
N ILE A 134 -9.07 2.29 -8.11
CA ILE A 134 -8.45 0.97 -8.23
C ILE A 134 -7.06 1.15 -8.82
N THR A 135 -6.05 0.64 -8.12
CA THR A 135 -4.68 0.64 -8.59
C THR A 135 -4.48 -0.42 -9.67
N SER A 136 -3.73 -0.07 -10.72
CA SER A 136 -3.42 -0.96 -11.83
C SER A 136 -1.93 -0.93 -12.17
N ILE A 137 -1.42 -2.07 -12.62
CA ILE A 137 -0.05 -2.23 -13.11
C ILE A 137 0.12 -1.86 -14.58
N ILE A 138 -0.96 -1.45 -15.28
CA ILE A 138 -0.92 -1.12 -16.71
C ILE A 138 0.11 0.00 -17.00
N SER A 139 0.32 0.92 -16.05
CA SER A 139 1.33 1.98 -16.13
C SER A 139 2.77 1.48 -16.25
N LEU A 140 3.03 0.20 -15.95
CA LEU A 140 4.35 -0.42 -16.04
C LEU A 140 4.66 -0.99 -17.44
N LEU A 141 3.70 -0.95 -18.37
CA LEU A 141 3.94 -1.39 -19.74
C LEU A 141 4.97 -0.48 -20.44
N ARG A 142 5.89 -1.10 -21.20
CA ARG A 142 6.96 -0.39 -21.92
C ARG A 142 6.45 0.74 -22.82
N ARG A 143 5.25 0.58 -23.39
CA ARG A 143 4.58 1.52 -24.31
C ARG A 143 3.30 2.09 -23.72
N TYR A 144 3.24 2.26 -22.39
CA TYR A 144 2.06 2.80 -21.72
C TYR A 144 1.61 4.15 -22.29
N LYS A 145 2.55 5.03 -22.65
CA LYS A 145 2.27 6.34 -23.26
C LYS A 145 1.61 6.25 -24.64
N ASP A 146 1.74 5.11 -25.32
CA ASP A 146 1.20 4.89 -26.66
C ASP A 146 -0.23 4.30 -26.61
N LEU A 147 -0.74 4.01 -25.40
CA LEU A 147 -2.10 3.53 -25.22
C LEU A 147 -3.10 4.67 -25.38
N ARG A 148 -4.15 4.45 -26.18
CA ARG A 148 -5.15 5.46 -26.56
C ARG A 148 -6.03 5.98 -25.41
N PHE A 149 -5.89 5.42 -24.21
CA PHE A 149 -6.71 5.73 -23.05
C PHE A 149 -5.89 6.33 -21.89
N ASN A 150 -4.64 6.73 -22.15
CA ASN A 150 -3.77 7.40 -21.18
C ASN A 150 -3.85 8.92 -21.30
#